data_AF-A0A9E2RY38-F1
#
_entry.id   AF-A0A9E2RY38-F1
#
_cell.length_a   1.000
_cell.length_b   1.000
_cell.length_c   1.000
_cell.angle_alpha   90.00
_cell.angle_beta   90.00
_cell.angle_gamma   90.00
#
_symmetry.space_group_name_H-M   'P 1'
#
loop_
_entity.id
_entity.type
_entity.pdbx_description
1 polymer ?
#
loop_
_entity_poly.entity_id
_entity_poly.type
_entity_poly.pdbx_seq_one_letter_code
_entity_poly.pdbx_strand_id
1 'polypeptide(L)'
;TDQGATWSAPVTVAQDLSVGTDDPNTGNPVRDGGFLPQIAAGAGKLVVVWQDARFSGGLRDGIALSQSSDNGQTWSTPVEINSVPAVEAFTPSVAIMANGTIGVSYFDFRNNTTNPGQLITDYWFTSSTDGVNWSEQHIAGPFDLDLAPDAGGLFLGDYQALTVIGQAFVPFFVQTNNQGTANRTDSFVLPPQPVPLTLTRRITNAARPAPATLQLDAAARQRMHAQVQRFLRGEIPGWERFQAQRLKTSPP
;
A
#
# COMPACT_ATOMS: atom_id res chain seq x y z
N THR A 1 -9.79 9.87 -24.60
CA THR A 1 -10.93 10.24 -25.46
C THR A 1 -10.85 9.62 -26.85
N ASP A 2 -9.79 8.86 -27.14
CA ASP A 2 -9.44 8.33 -28.46
C ASP A 2 -8.90 6.89 -28.35
N GLN A 3 -9.38 6.14 -27.36
CA GLN A 3 -9.02 4.75 -27.12
C GLN A 3 -7.51 4.51 -26.90
N GLY A 4 -6.80 5.52 -26.36
CA GLY A 4 -5.39 5.41 -25.98
C GLY A 4 -4.43 5.81 -27.09
N ALA A 5 -4.91 6.39 -28.19
CA ALA A 5 -4.06 6.92 -29.26
C ALA A 5 -3.22 8.12 -28.79
N THR A 6 -3.76 8.94 -27.89
CA THR A 6 -3.05 10.05 -27.25
C THR A 6 -3.31 10.11 -25.75
N TRP A 7 -2.40 10.77 -25.05
CA TRP A 7 -2.46 10.99 -23.61
C TRP A 7 -2.39 12.49 -23.33
N SER A 8 -3.16 12.95 -22.35
CA SER A 8 -3.04 14.32 -21.85
C SER A 8 -1.69 14.52 -21.16
N ALA A 9 -1.38 15.79 -20.85
CA ALA A 9 -0.36 16.06 -19.86
C ALA A 9 -0.72 15.39 -18.51
N PRO A 10 0.29 15.01 -17.70
CA PRO A 10 0.04 14.42 -16.38
C PRO A 10 -0.63 15.43 -15.44
N VAL A 11 -1.51 14.91 -14.58
CA VAL A 11 -2.11 15.66 -13.46
C VAL A 11 -1.52 15.12 -12.17
N THR A 12 -1.06 16.02 -11.30
CA THR A 12 -0.54 15.64 -9.98
C THR A 12 -1.69 15.31 -9.04
N VAL A 13 -1.69 14.10 -8.48
CA VAL A 13 -2.63 13.68 -7.43
C VAL A 13 -2.17 14.18 -6.06
N ALA A 14 -0.94 13.82 -5.68
CA ALA A 14 -0.30 14.19 -4.42
C ALA A 14 1.22 13.98 -4.52
N GLN A 15 1.96 14.48 -3.54
CA GLN A 15 3.35 14.04 -3.32
C GLN A 15 3.34 12.64 -2.70
N ASP A 16 4.25 11.78 -3.15
CA ASP A 16 4.55 10.52 -2.48
C ASP A 16 5.50 10.80 -1.30
N LEU A 17 5.04 10.42 -0.10
CA LEU A 17 5.74 10.62 1.16
C LEU A 17 5.98 9.28 1.88
N SER A 18 6.03 8.18 1.15
CA SER A 18 6.33 6.86 1.71
C SER A 18 7.72 6.82 2.37
N VAL A 19 7.80 6.16 3.52
CA VAL A 19 9.06 5.82 4.19
C VAL A 19 9.41 4.33 4.12
N GLY A 20 8.53 3.52 3.52
CA GLY A 20 8.67 2.08 3.45
C GLY A 20 8.26 1.39 4.73
N THR A 21 8.33 0.07 4.70
CA THR A 21 8.00 -0.79 5.84
C THR A 21 9.25 -1.52 6.32
N ASP A 22 9.49 -1.47 7.62
CA ASP A 22 10.52 -2.27 8.28
C ASP A 22 9.86 -3.12 9.38
N ASP A 23 10.46 -4.27 9.71
CA ASP A 23 10.09 -5.04 10.90
C ASP A 23 10.32 -4.17 12.15
N PRO A 24 9.29 -3.85 12.94
CA PRO A 24 9.44 -3.01 14.13
C PRO A 24 10.30 -3.67 15.23
N ASN A 25 10.51 -4.99 15.17
CA ASN A 25 11.30 -5.73 16.17
C ASN A 25 12.79 -5.76 15.85
N THR A 26 13.15 -5.86 14.57
CA THR A 26 14.55 -6.07 14.13
C THR A 26 15.11 -4.93 13.27
N GLY A 27 14.25 -4.10 12.68
CA GLY A 27 14.61 -3.10 11.68
C GLY A 27 14.92 -3.71 10.30
N ASN A 28 14.65 -5.00 10.09
CA ASN A 28 14.82 -5.62 8.78
C ASN A 28 13.81 -5.02 7.78
N PRO A 29 14.24 -4.66 6.57
CA PRO A 29 13.32 -4.06 5.62
C PRO A 29 12.36 -5.08 5.03
N VAL A 30 11.12 -4.64 4.80
CA VAL A 30 10.16 -5.32 3.94
C VAL A 30 10.26 -4.72 2.55
N ARG A 31 10.38 -5.57 1.53
CA ARG A 31 10.24 -5.14 0.14
C ARG A 31 8.75 -5.18 -0.20
N ASP A 32 8.13 -4.00 -0.20
CA ASP A 32 6.70 -3.80 -0.27
C ASP A 32 6.28 -2.95 -1.50
N GLY A 33 4.97 -2.70 -1.61
CA GLY A 33 4.38 -1.82 -2.62
C GLY A 33 4.66 -0.32 -2.45
N GLY A 34 5.70 0.07 -1.72
CA GLY A 34 6.14 1.47 -1.66
C GLY A 34 6.48 2.00 -3.06
N PHE A 35 6.03 3.22 -3.38
CA PHE A 35 6.09 3.84 -4.73
C PHE A 35 5.28 3.13 -5.83
N LEU A 36 4.40 2.18 -5.49
CA LEU A 36 3.51 1.50 -6.45
C LEU A 36 2.04 1.84 -6.14
N PRO A 37 1.57 3.08 -6.43
CA PRO A 37 0.18 3.46 -6.23
C PRO A 37 -0.75 2.61 -7.09
N GLN A 38 -1.93 2.30 -6.56
CA GLN A 38 -3.00 1.58 -7.28
C GLN A 38 -4.14 2.54 -7.61
N ILE A 39 -4.75 2.38 -8.78
CA ILE A 39 -5.86 3.22 -9.25
C ILE A 39 -7.03 2.35 -9.72
N ALA A 40 -8.25 2.75 -9.36
CA ALA A 40 -9.48 2.16 -9.85
C ALA A 40 -10.41 3.23 -10.44
N ALA A 41 -11.15 2.84 -11.48
CA ALA A 41 -12.18 3.65 -12.12
C ALA A 41 -13.51 2.89 -12.10
N GLY A 42 -14.59 3.55 -11.72
CA GLY A 42 -15.91 2.93 -11.68
C GLY A 42 -16.98 3.89 -11.19
N ALA A 43 -18.23 3.69 -11.63
CA ALA A 43 -19.38 4.49 -11.19
C ALA A 43 -19.16 6.02 -11.25
N GLY A 44 -18.45 6.51 -12.29
CA GLY A 44 -18.17 7.94 -12.50
C GLY A 44 -17.13 8.56 -11.57
N LYS A 45 -16.36 7.77 -10.81
CA LYS A 45 -15.26 8.25 -9.96
C LYS A 45 -13.96 7.50 -10.26
N LEU A 46 -12.84 8.16 -9.96
CA LEU A 46 -11.50 7.56 -9.88
C LEU A 46 -11.05 7.56 -8.42
N VAL A 47 -10.35 6.51 -8.00
CA VAL A 47 -9.77 6.39 -6.67
C VAL A 47 -8.33 5.92 -6.82
N VAL A 48 -7.40 6.60 -6.16
CA VAL A 48 -5.99 6.21 -6.06
C VAL A 48 -5.68 5.90 -4.60
N VAL A 49 -4.96 4.80 -4.36
CA VAL A 49 -4.46 4.40 -3.04
C VAL A 49 -2.95 4.14 -3.08
N TRP A 50 -2.25 4.47 -1.99
CA TRP A 50 -0.80 4.32 -1.88
C TRP A 50 -0.35 4.30 -0.42
N GLN A 51 0.90 3.93 -0.18
CA GLN A 51 1.56 4.05 1.12
C GLN A 51 2.00 5.48 1.37
N ASP A 52 1.70 6.05 2.53
CA ASP A 52 2.00 7.45 2.81
C ASP A 52 2.30 7.69 4.29
N ALA A 53 3.45 8.31 4.59
CA ALA A 53 3.85 8.60 5.95
C ALA A 53 3.36 9.94 6.49
N ARG A 54 2.61 10.75 5.73
CA ARG A 54 2.23 12.10 6.19
C ARG A 54 1.37 12.07 7.44
N PHE A 55 0.58 11.03 7.63
CA PHE A 55 -0.37 10.92 8.76
C PHE A 55 0.33 10.50 10.06
N SER A 56 1.58 10.07 9.97
CA SER A 56 2.43 9.71 11.11
C SER A 56 3.57 10.70 11.35
N GLY A 57 3.61 11.83 10.63
CA GLY A 57 4.74 12.77 10.67
C GLY A 57 6.03 12.19 10.07
N GLY A 58 5.90 11.24 9.14
CA GLY A 58 7.02 10.56 8.51
C GLY A 58 7.58 9.40 9.33
N LEU A 59 6.88 8.87 10.34
CA LEU A 59 7.36 7.78 11.19
C LEU A 59 7.15 6.39 10.57
N ARG A 60 6.01 6.20 9.91
CA ARG A 60 5.55 4.92 9.31
C ARG A 60 4.54 5.19 8.20
N ASP A 61 4.40 4.26 7.28
CA ASP A 61 3.39 4.32 6.23
C ASP A 61 2.01 3.87 6.74
N GLY A 62 0.98 4.60 6.32
CA GLY A 62 -0.42 4.15 6.33
C GLY A 62 -0.96 4.09 4.90
N ILE A 63 -2.20 3.64 4.74
CA ILE A 63 -2.86 3.60 3.42
C ILE A 63 -3.58 4.91 3.17
N ALA A 64 -3.05 5.70 2.24
CA ALA A 64 -3.67 6.92 1.74
C ALA A 64 -4.69 6.62 0.64
N LEU A 65 -5.69 7.49 0.54
CA LEU A 65 -6.67 7.51 -0.54
C LEU A 65 -6.89 8.95 -1.02
N SER A 66 -6.97 9.13 -2.34
CA SER A 66 -7.50 10.33 -2.98
C SER A 66 -8.47 9.94 -4.09
N GLN A 67 -9.50 10.76 -4.31
CA GLN A 67 -10.53 10.49 -5.30
C GLN A 67 -10.77 11.69 -6.22
N SER A 68 -11.23 11.39 -7.43
CA SER A 68 -11.65 12.36 -8.43
C SER A 68 -13.06 12.02 -8.94
N SER A 69 -13.88 13.05 -9.12
CA SER A 69 -15.23 12.97 -9.70
C SER A 69 -15.35 13.71 -11.04
N ASP A 70 -14.23 14.20 -11.58
CA ASP A 70 -14.17 15.03 -12.80
C ASP A 70 -13.21 14.47 -13.85
N ASN A 71 -13.15 13.14 -13.94
CA ASN A 71 -12.29 12.38 -14.85
C ASN A 71 -10.78 12.60 -14.62
N GLY A 72 -10.37 12.80 -13.37
CA GLY A 72 -8.95 12.91 -12.99
C GLY A 72 -8.35 14.30 -13.20
N GLN A 73 -9.18 15.32 -13.46
CA GLN A 73 -8.72 16.70 -13.61
C GLN A 73 -8.37 17.32 -12.26
N THR A 74 -9.17 17.03 -11.23
CA THR A 74 -8.89 17.41 -9.84
C THR A 74 -9.03 16.22 -8.91
N TRP A 75 -8.27 16.28 -7.81
CA TRP A 75 -8.16 15.20 -6.82
C TRP A 75 -8.38 15.76 -5.42
N SER A 76 -9.05 14.98 -4.57
CA SER A 76 -9.27 15.37 -3.17
C SER A 76 -7.96 15.40 -2.39
N THR A 77 -7.87 16.25 -1.37
CA THR A 77 -6.81 16.14 -0.35
C THR A 77 -6.80 14.71 0.19
N PRO A 78 -5.64 14.02 0.26
CA PRO A 78 -5.70 12.61 0.58
C PRO A 78 -5.97 12.36 2.07
N VAL A 79 -6.60 11.23 2.34
CA VAL A 79 -7.01 10.78 3.68
C VAL A 79 -6.41 9.41 3.97
N GLU A 80 -6.22 9.06 5.23
CA GLU A 80 -5.77 7.72 5.62
C GLU A 80 -6.98 6.84 5.95
N ILE A 81 -6.96 5.60 5.48
CA ILE A 81 -8.13 4.71 5.52
C ILE A 81 -7.92 3.42 6.33
N ASN A 82 -6.69 3.04 6.65
CA ASN A 82 -6.45 1.87 7.50
C ASN A 82 -6.95 2.13 8.93
N SER A 83 -7.56 1.11 9.55
CA SER A 83 -8.29 1.30 10.81
C SER A 83 -7.39 1.46 12.04
N VAL A 84 -6.16 0.94 11.98
CA VAL A 84 -5.16 1.02 13.05
C VAL A 84 -3.99 1.91 12.59
N PRO A 85 -4.05 3.24 12.78
CA PRO A 85 -3.00 4.18 12.33
C PRO A 85 -1.72 4.14 13.19
N ALA A 86 -1.71 3.32 14.24
CA ALA A 86 -0.57 3.16 15.14
C ALA A 86 0.49 2.18 14.62
N VAL A 87 0.18 1.40 13.58
CA VAL A 87 1.07 0.40 12.96
C VAL A 87 1.24 0.67 11.47
N GLU A 88 2.29 0.12 10.89
CA GLU A 88 2.57 0.13 9.46
C GLU A 88 1.45 -0.61 8.70
N ALA A 89 1.00 -0.01 7.59
CA ALA A 89 0.13 -0.66 6.63
C ALA A 89 0.70 -0.48 5.22
N PHE A 90 0.70 -1.55 4.42
CA PHE A 90 1.48 -1.60 3.18
C PHE A 90 0.84 -2.41 2.07
N THR A 91 1.35 -2.20 0.86
CA THR A 91 0.95 -2.86 -0.40
C THR A 91 -0.57 -2.86 -0.64
N PRO A 92 -1.20 -1.67 -0.73
CA PRO A 92 -2.64 -1.59 -0.94
C PRO A 92 -3.05 -2.03 -2.35
N SER A 93 -4.27 -2.52 -2.51
CA SER A 93 -4.95 -2.75 -3.79
C SER A 93 -6.36 -2.19 -3.75
N VAL A 94 -6.85 -1.60 -4.85
CA VAL A 94 -8.17 -0.94 -4.89
C VAL A 94 -9.03 -1.43 -6.05
N ALA A 95 -10.34 -1.52 -5.79
CA ALA A 95 -11.35 -1.73 -6.82
C ALA A 95 -12.63 -0.94 -6.50
N ILE A 96 -13.44 -0.67 -7.52
CA ILE A 96 -14.72 0.02 -7.37
C ILE A 96 -15.82 -0.88 -7.97
N MET A 97 -16.84 -1.18 -7.18
CA MET A 97 -18.03 -1.90 -7.65
C MET A 97 -18.90 -1.01 -8.54
N ALA A 98 -19.76 -1.62 -9.36
CA ALA A 98 -20.66 -0.89 -10.27
C ALA A 98 -21.62 0.08 -9.55
N ASN A 99 -21.95 -0.20 -8.28
CA ASN A 99 -22.77 0.68 -7.42
C ASN A 99 -21.97 1.83 -6.78
N GLY A 100 -20.66 1.94 -7.05
CA GLY A 100 -19.78 2.96 -6.53
C GLY A 100 -19.15 2.67 -5.16
N THR A 101 -19.37 1.50 -4.58
CA THR A 101 -18.64 1.05 -3.38
C THR A 101 -17.16 0.87 -3.71
N ILE A 102 -16.30 1.49 -2.90
CA ILE A 102 -14.85 1.37 -2.95
C ILE A 102 -14.45 0.21 -2.05
N GLY A 103 -13.56 -0.67 -2.54
CA GLY A 103 -12.91 -1.70 -1.75
C GLY A 103 -11.41 -1.51 -1.82
N VAL A 104 -10.73 -1.69 -0.69
CA VAL A 104 -9.27 -1.64 -0.58
C VAL A 104 -8.80 -2.81 0.26
N SER A 105 -7.77 -3.52 -0.18
CA SER A 105 -7.06 -4.50 0.64
C SER A 105 -5.63 -4.07 0.91
N TYR A 106 -5.04 -4.52 2.01
CA TYR A 106 -3.68 -4.18 2.44
C TYR A 106 -3.17 -5.16 3.50
N PHE A 107 -1.86 -5.18 3.74
CA PHE A 107 -1.26 -5.85 4.88
C PHE A 107 -1.02 -4.87 6.04
N ASP A 108 -1.04 -5.36 7.27
CA ASP A 108 -0.52 -4.61 8.42
C ASP A 108 0.06 -5.52 9.52
N PHE A 109 0.66 -4.87 10.52
CA PHE A 109 1.30 -5.50 11.67
C PHE A 109 0.52 -5.34 12.97
N ARG A 110 -0.81 -5.12 12.93
CA ARG A 110 -1.57 -4.78 14.15
C ARG A 110 -1.55 -5.88 15.22
N ASN A 111 -1.35 -7.13 14.82
CA ASN A 111 -1.24 -8.28 15.71
C ASN A 111 0.21 -8.74 15.92
N ASN A 112 1.19 -7.94 15.49
CA ASN A 112 2.59 -8.24 15.74
C ASN A 112 2.93 -8.21 17.23
N THR A 113 3.83 -9.10 17.62
CA THR A 113 4.34 -9.18 18.99
C THR A 113 5.77 -8.65 19.02
N THR A 114 6.33 -8.42 20.21
CA THR A 114 7.72 -7.98 20.37
C THR A 114 8.75 -9.09 20.18
N ASN A 115 8.36 -10.26 19.65
CA ASN A 115 9.26 -11.38 19.43
C ASN A 115 10.14 -11.10 18.19
N PRO A 116 11.46 -10.96 18.32
CA PRO A 116 12.33 -10.63 17.18
C PRO A 116 12.57 -11.83 16.23
N GLY A 117 12.01 -13.00 16.51
CA GLY A 117 12.09 -14.17 15.64
C GLY A 117 10.83 -14.41 14.79
N GLN A 118 9.87 -13.48 14.81
CA GLN A 118 8.65 -13.54 14.02
C GLN A 118 8.19 -12.13 13.65
N LEU A 119 7.67 -11.98 12.43
CA LEU A 119 6.99 -10.78 11.98
C LEU A 119 5.54 -11.13 11.65
N ILE A 120 4.67 -11.08 12.67
CA ILE A 120 3.27 -11.47 12.49
C ILE A 120 2.55 -10.42 11.66
N THR A 121 2.02 -10.89 10.53
CA THR A 121 1.38 -10.07 9.50
C THR A 121 -0.01 -10.60 9.19
N ASP A 122 -0.94 -9.69 8.95
CA ASP A 122 -2.31 -9.99 8.55
C ASP A 122 -2.68 -9.28 7.25
N TYR A 123 -3.62 -9.86 6.52
CA TYR A 123 -4.20 -9.27 5.30
C TYR A 123 -5.64 -8.85 5.56
N TRP A 124 -5.94 -7.59 5.26
CA TRP A 124 -7.19 -6.93 5.57
C TRP A 124 -7.89 -6.43 4.32
N PHE A 125 -9.21 -6.28 4.42
CA PHE A 125 -10.03 -5.60 3.43
C PHE A 125 -10.90 -4.56 4.12
N THR A 126 -11.01 -3.38 3.53
CA THR A 126 -11.90 -2.31 3.97
C THR A 126 -12.73 -1.78 2.81
N SER A 127 -13.95 -1.35 3.09
CA SER A 127 -14.85 -0.82 2.08
C SER A 127 -15.63 0.40 2.53
N SER A 128 -16.01 1.22 1.57
CA SER A 128 -16.77 2.45 1.80
C SER A 128 -17.69 2.79 0.64
N THR A 129 -18.85 3.38 0.94
CA THR A 129 -19.77 3.94 -0.07
C THR A 129 -19.62 5.44 -0.25
N ASP A 130 -19.02 6.13 0.73
CA ASP A 130 -18.91 7.60 0.79
C ASP A 130 -17.46 8.11 0.82
N GLY A 131 -16.47 7.20 0.94
CA GLY A 131 -15.05 7.52 1.08
C GLY A 131 -14.67 8.07 2.46
N VAL A 132 -15.62 8.15 3.39
CA VAL A 132 -15.46 8.74 4.73
C VAL A 132 -15.60 7.68 5.81
N ASN A 133 -16.63 6.85 5.74
CA ASN A 133 -16.90 5.80 6.70
C ASN A 133 -16.48 4.46 6.11
N TRP A 134 -15.66 3.73 6.86
CA TRP A 134 -15.04 2.50 6.39
C TRP A 134 -15.47 1.31 7.25
N SER A 135 -15.71 0.19 6.59
CA SER A 135 -16.05 -1.08 7.24
C SER A 135 -15.00 -2.12 6.86
N GLU A 136 -14.21 -2.53 7.84
CA GLU A 136 -13.09 -3.44 7.69
C GLU A 136 -13.42 -4.88 8.10
N GLN A 137 -12.78 -5.82 7.43
CA GLN A 137 -12.78 -7.24 7.73
C GLN A 137 -11.36 -7.82 7.60
N HIS A 138 -11.07 -8.80 8.45
CA HIS A 138 -9.88 -9.64 8.34
C HIS A 138 -10.08 -10.67 7.22
N ILE A 139 -9.09 -10.82 6.34
CA ILE A 139 -9.17 -11.74 5.18
C ILE A 139 -8.29 -12.97 5.38
N ALA A 140 -7.05 -12.78 5.83
CA ALA A 140 -6.07 -13.85 5.99
C ALA A 140 -5.02 -13.49 7.03
N GLY A 141 -4.36 -14.52 7.54
CA GLY A 141 -3.39 -14.43 8.62
C GLY A 141 -3.94 -14.93 9.97
N PRO A 142 -3.14 -14.79 11.04
CA PRO A 142 -1.77 -14.31 11.02
C PRO A 142 -0.83 -15.26 10.28
N PHE A 143 0.18 -14.72 9.60
CA PHE A 143 1.32 -15.48 9.06
C PHE A 143 2.64 -14.79 9.44
N ASP A 144 3.74 -15.53 9.38
CA ASP A 144 5.08 -15.03 9.75
C ASP A 144 5.84 -14.54 8.52
N LEU A 145 5.93 -13.22 8.36
CA LEU A 145 6.58 -12.59 7.21
C LEU A 145 8.10 -12.79 7.20
N ASP A 146 8.73 -13.13 8.33
CA ASP A 146 10.17 -13.45 8.39
C ASP A 146 10.51 -14.71 7.58
N LEU A 147 9.52 -15.54 7.26
CA LEU A 147 9.70 -16.70 6.40
C LEU A 147 9.79 -16.34 4.91
N ALA A 148 9.54 -15.09 4.51
CA ALA A 148 9.56 -14.68 3.12
C ALA A 148 10.97 -14.82 2.49
N PRO A 149 11.05 -15.00 1.16
CA PRO A 149 12.31 -14.80 0.45
C PRO A 149 12.87 -13.40 0.72
N ASP A 150 14.20 -13.29 0.82
CA ASP A 150 14.88 -11.99 0.88
C ASP A 150 15.34 -11.60 -0.54
N ALA A 151 14.79 -10.48 -1.02
CA ALA A 151 15.14 -9.88 -2.30
C ALA A 151 15.53 -8.39 -2.14
N GLY A 152 16.37 -8.11 -1.14
CA GLY A 152 16.70 -6.75 -0.69
C GLY A 152 15.77 -6.26 0.43
N GLY A 153 15.17 -7.21 1.15
CA GLY A 153 14.07 -7.07 2.09
C GLY A 153 13.12 -8.28 1.98
N LEU A 154 12.34 -8.52 3.05
CA LEU A 154 11.34 -9.58 3.11
C LEU A 154 10.31 -9.37 2.00
N PHE A 155 10.16 -10.34 1.09
CA PHE A 155 9.47 -10.12 -0.17
C PHE A 155 8.38 -11.16 -0.45
N LEU A 156 7.11 -10.73 -0.36
CA LEU A 156 5.96 -11.51 -0.82
C LEU A 156 5.66 -11.30 -2.31
N GLY A 157 6.32 -10.32 -2.94
CA GLY A 157 5.93 -9.83 -4.25
C GLY A 157 5.12 -8.54 -4.15
N ASP A 158 5.33 -7.64 -5.11
CA ASP A 158 4.56 -6.41 -5.27
C ASP A 158 3.19 -6.66 -5.92
N TYR A 159 2.93 -7.91 -6.34
CA TYR A 159 1.74 -8.33 -7.07
C TYR A 159 0.63 -8.73 -6.11
N GLN A 160 -0.05 -7.73 -5.54
CA GLN A 160 -1.34 -7.92 -4.91
C GLN A 160 -2.40 -7.32 -5.84
N ALA A 161 -3.62 -7.84 -5.80
CA ALA A 161 -4.70 -7.28 -6.61
C ALA A 161 -6.03 -7.39 -5.91
N LEU A 162 -6.94 -6.51 -6.28
CA LEU A 162 -8.34 -6.56 -5.89
C LEU A 162 -9.18 -6.35 -7.14
N THR A 163 -10.12 -7.24 -7.39
CA THR A 163 -11.05 -7.10 -8.51
C THR A 163 -12.49 -7.28 -8.05
N VAL A 164 -13.43 -7.05 -8.97
CA VAL A 164 -14.87 -7.22 -8.74
C VAL A 164 -15.41 -8.28 -9.69
N ILE A 165 -16.06 -9.31 -9.15
CA ILE A 165 -16.81 -10.31 -9.91
C ILE A 165 -18.27 -10.25 -9.45
N GLY A 166 -19.17 -9.79 -10.33
CA GLY A 166 -20.57 -9.58 -9.98
C GLY A 166 -20.73 -8.52 -8.89
N GLN A 167 -21.14 -8.94 -7.69
CA GLN A 167 -21.28 -8.09 -6.50
C GLN A 167 -20.25 -8.42 -5.41
N ALA A 168 -19.19 -9.16 -5.76
CA ALA A 168 -18.15 -9.59 -4.83
C ALA A 168 -16.83 -8.90 -5.16
N PHE A 169 -16.13 -8.41 -4.13
CA PHE A 169 -14.70 -8.16 -4.23
C PHE A 169 -13.93 -9.47 -4.12
N VAL A 170 -12.89 -9.60 -4.93
CA VAL A 170 -12.05 -10.80 -5.01
C VAL A 170 -10.58 -10.38 -4.90
N PRO A 171 -9.98 -10.45 -3.69
CA PRO A 171 -8.55 -10.25 -3.52
C PRO A 171 -7.72 -11.41 -4.09
N PHE A 172 -6.58 -11.06 -4.68
CA PHE A 172 -5.43 -11.93 -4.94
C PHE A 172 -4.28 -11.47 -4.05
N PHE A 173 -3.69 -12.39 -3.30
CA PHE A 173 -2.58 -12.05 -2.41
C PHE A 173 -1.60 -13.21 -2.19
N VAL A 174 -0.40 -12.88 -1.71
CA VAL A 174 0.65 -13.84 -1.35
C VAL A 174 0.92 -13.78 0.15
N GLN A 175 1.10 -14.94 0.78
CA GLN A 175 1.56 -15.04 2.17
C GLN A 175 2.66 -16.10 2.29
N THR A 176 3.43 -16.04 3.37
CA THR A 176 4.39 -17.10 3.67
C THR A 176 3.68 -18.38 4.08
N ASN A 177 4.39 -19.50 3.95
CA ASN A 177 3.96 -20.79 4.46
C ASN A 177 5.09 -21.42 5.30
N ASN A 178 4.77 -22.52 5.98
CA ASN A 178 5.74 -23.24 6.83
C ASN A 178 6.33 -24.48 6.13
N GLN A 179 6.52 -24.43 4.81
CA GLN A 179 7.03 -25.56 4.00
C GLN A 179 8.56 -25.51 3.78
N GLY A 180 9.26 -24.61 4.48
CA GLY A 180 10.72 -24.51 4.48
C GLY A 180 11.28 -23.63 3.35
N THR A 181 12.59 -23.67 3.13
CA THR A 181 13.26 -22.69 2.25
C THR A 181 13.09 -22.96 0.76
N ALA A 182 12.64 -24.16 0.37
CA ALA A 182 12.38 -24.53 -1.02
C ALA A 182 11.03 -24.02 -1.54
N ASN A 183 10.06 -23.82 -0.63
CA ASN A 183 8.77 -23.21 -0.91
C ASN A 183 8.41 -22.35 0.29
N ARG A 184 8.58 -21.03 0.16
CA ARG A 184 8.39 -20.08 1.26
C ARG A 184 7.02 -19.39 1.23
N THR A 185 6.34 -19.39 0.10
CA THR A 185 5.12 -18.59 -0.11
C THR A 185 4.10 -19.33 -0.98
N ASP A 186 2.81 -19.04 -0.75
CA ASP A 186 1.71 -19.49 -1.59
C ASP A 186 0.85 -18.29 -2.03
N SER A 187 0.18 -18.43 -3.17
CA SER A 187 -0.74 -17.41 -3.72
C SER A 187 -2.19 -17.81 -3.49
N PHE A 188 -3.03 -16.83 -3.14
CA PHE A 188 -4.43 -17.05 -2.75
C PHE A 188 -5.35 -16.14 -3.55
N VAL A 189 -6.55 -16.66 -3.85
CA VAL A 189 -7.70 -15.89 -4.33
C VAL A 189 -8.86 -16.21 -3.42
N LEU A 190 -9.47 -15.19 -2.81
CA LEU A 190 -10.61 -15.37 -1.93
C LEU A 190 -11.83 -14.59 -2.39
N PRO A 191 -13.05 -15.14 -2.27
CA PRO A 191 -13.32 -16.56 -2.00
C PRO A 191 -13.05 -17.42 -3.26
N PRO A 192 -12.72 -18.72 -3.11
CA PRO A 192 -12.40 -19.63 -4.23
C PRO A 192 -13.59 -19.87 -5.20
N GLN A 193 -14.78 -19.41 -4.80
CA GLN A 193 -15.97 -19.16 -5.62
C GLN A 193 -16.46 -17.76 -5.23
N PRO A 194 -17.01 -16.92 -6.13
CA PRO A 194 -17.47 -15.57 -5.82
C PRO A 194 -18.71 -15.58 -4.91
N VAL A 195 -18.50 -15.92 -3.64
CA VAL A 195 -19.39 -15.55 -2.54
C VAL A 195 -19.12 -14.07 -2.29
N PRO A 196 -20.14 -13.20 -2.27
CA PRO A 196 -19.95 -11.81 -1.88
C PRO A 196 -19.22 -11.75 -0.55
N LEU A 197 -18.09 -11.04 -0.49
CA LEU A 197 -17.58 -10.58 0.80
C LEU A 197 -18.75 -9.82 1.44
N THR A 198 -19.25 -10.33 2.56
CA THR A 198 -20.38 -9.70 3.23
C THR A 198 -19.89 -8.34 3.69
N LEU A 199 -20.39 -7.27 3.07
CA LEU A 199 -20.16 -5.92 3.56
C LEU A 199 -20.71 -5.87 4.98
N THR A 200 -19.83 -5.92 5.96
CA THR A 200 -20.22 -5.71 7.34
C THR A 200 -20.76 -4.28 7.42
N ARG A 201 -22.01 -4.11 7.84
CA ARG A 201 -22.59 -2.76 8.03
C ARG A 201 -21.98 -2.01 9.22
N ARG A 202 -21.01 -2.62 9.91
CA ARG A 202 -20.35 -2.03 11.07
C ARG A 202 -19.19 -1.17 10.58
N ILE A 203 -19.38 0.14 10.70
CA ILE A 203 -18.31 1.11 10.54
C ILE A 203 -17.22 0.79 11.58
N THR A 204 -16.01 0.56 11.12
CA THR A 204 -14.83 0.28 11.95
C THR A 204 -14.04 1.54 12.23
N ASN A 205 -13.98 2.46 11.26
CA ASN A 205 -13.25 3.72 11.37
C ASN A 205 -13.79 4.77 10.39
N ALA A 206 -13.46 6.04 10.67
CA ALA A 206 -13.61 7.13 9.72
C ALA A 206 -12.24 7.44 9.09
N ALA A 207 -12.23 7.89 7.84
CA ALA A 207 -11.03 8.33 7.16
C ALA A 207 -10.40 9.49 7.92
N ARG A 208 -9.08 9.41 8.17
CA ARG A 208 -8.36 10.44 8.90
C ARG A 208 -7.85 11.50 7.92
N PRO A 209 -8.20 12.78 8.07
CA PRO A 209 -7.72 13.83 7.19
C PRO A 209 -6.21 14.01 7.34
N ALA A 210 -5.57 14.47 6.26
CA ALA A 210 -4.19 14.94 6.33
C ALA A 210 -4.05 16.05 7.40
N PRO A 211 -2.91 16.13 8.10
CA PRO A 211 -2.66 17.25 9.01
C PRO A 211 -2.70 18.57 8.23
N ALA A 212 -3.27 19.61 8.85
CA ALA A 212 -3.40 20.93 8.24
C ALA A 212 -2.04 21.53 7.83
N THR A 213 -1.00 21.18 8.58
CA THR A 213 0.39 21.54 8.26
C THR A 213 1.23 20.28 8.26
N LEU A 214 1.88 19.99 7.13
CA LEU A 214 2.83 18.89 7.03
C LEU A 214 4.14 19.26 7.74
N GLN A 215 4.42 18.59 8.87
CA GLN A 215 5.68 18.74 9.60
C GLN A 215 6.52 17.48 9.40
N LEU A 216 7.54 17.60 8.55
CA LEU A 216 8.58 16.58 8.38
C LEU A 216 9.86 17.08 9.03
N ASP A 217 10.33 16.39 10.06
CA ASP A 217 11.62 16.66 10.67
C ASP A 217 12.78 16.14 9.79
N ALA A 218 14.02 16.34 10.23
CA ALA A 218 15.18 15.84 9.50
C ALA A 218 15.20 14.31 9.41
N ALA A 219 14.74 13.61 10.45
CA ALA A 219 14.71 12.15 10.49
C ALA A 219 13.68 11.57 9.52
N ALA A 220 12.50 12.18 9.40
CA ALA A 220 11.49 11.85 8.42
C ALA A 220 12.01 12.00 6.99
N ARG A 221 12.67 13.13 6.69
CA ARG A 221 13.30 13.33 5.37
C ARG A 221 14.40 12.31 5.10
N GLN A 222 15.16 11.92 6.10
CA GLN A 222 16.19 10.90 5.98
C GLN A 222 15.59 9.52 5.69
N ARG A 223 14.49 9.14 6.35
CA ARG A 223 13.77 7.88 6.06
C ARG A 223 13.21 7.87 4.64
N MET A 224 12.54 8.94 4.22
CA MET A 224 12.05 9.09 2.84
C MET A 224 13.20 8.98 1.83
N HIS A 225 14.31 9.66 2.08
CA HIS A 225 15.49 9.58 1.22
C HIS A 225 16.04 8.14 1.14
N ALA A 226 16.19 7.47 2.29
CA ALA A 226 16.65 6.09 2.34
C ALA A 226 15.74 5.15 1.54
N GLN A 227 14.43 5.33 1.64
CA GLN A 227 13.46 4.54 0.91
C GLN A 227 13.56 4.78 -0.61
N VAL A 228 13.71 6.03 -1.06
CA VAL A 228 13.98 6.34 -2.47
C VAL A 228 15.28 5.68 -2.94
N GLN A 229 16.36 5.73 -2.16
CA GLN A 229 17.61 5.08 -2.53
C GLN A 229 17.47 3.56 -2.64
N ARG A 230 16.70 2.93 -1.72
CA ARG A 230 16.43 1.49 -1.72
C ARG A 230 15.68 1.08 -2.99
N PHE A 231 14.62 1.80 -3.34
CA PHE A 231 13.85 1.58 -4.56
C PHE A 231 14.72 1.71 -5.82
N LEU A 232 15.45 2.84 -5.96
CA LEU A 232 16.29 3.08 -7.13
C LEU A 232 17.42 2.05 -7.30
N ARG A 233 17.96 1.51 -6.19
CA ARG A 233 18.96 0.44 -6.24
C ARG A 233 18.39 -0.84 -6.83
N GLY A 234 17.12 -1.16 -6.57
CA GLY A 234 16.44 -2.32 -7.14
C GLY A 234 16.13 -2.15 -8.64
N GLU A 235 15.76 -0.94 -9.03
CA GLU A 235 15.26 -0.65 -10.40
C GLU A 235 16.37 -0.30 -11.41
N ILE A 236 17.50 0.26 -10.96
CA ILE A 236 18.56 0.76 -11.85
C ILE A 236 19.78 -0.18 -11.83
N PRO A 237 20.05 -0.91 -12.92
CA PRO A 237 21.25 -1.73 -13.03
C PRO A 237 22.52 -0.90 -12.84
N GLY A 238 23.39 -1.33 -11.92
CA GLY A 238 24.64 -0.64 -11.63
C GLY A 238 24.46 0.70 -10.88
N TRP A 239 23.36 0.88 -10.16
CA TRP A 239 23.04 2.06 -9.35
C TRP A 239 24.24 2.66 -8.61
N GLU A 240 25.04 1.84 -7.92
CA GLU A 240 26.22 2.31 -7.17
C GLU A 240 27.26 3.01 -8.07
N ARG A 241 27.45 2.53 -9.30
CA ARG A 241 28.33 3.19 -10.29
C ARG A 241 27.73 4.50 -10.78
N PHE A 242 26.42 4.54 -11.03
CA PHE A 242 25.70 5.73 -11.45
C PHE A 242 25.78 6.84 -10.37
N GLN A 243 25.53 6.49 -9.10
CA GLN A 243 25.61 7.42 -7.99
C GLN A 243 27.03 7.99 -7.81
N ALA A 244 28.05 7.13 -7.89
CA ALA A 244 29.45 7.55 -7.79
C ALA A 244 29.88 8.47 -8.95
N GLN A 245 29.35 8.27 -10.15
CA GLN A 245 29.61 9.16 -11.29
C GLN A 245 28.95 10.53 -11.10
N ARG A 246 27.69 10.56 -10.62
CA ARG A 246 26.96 11.81 -10.38
C ARG A 246 27.65 12.69 -9.33
N LEU A 247 28.12 12.08 -8.24
CA LEU A 247 28.84 12.79 -7.18
C LEU A 247 30.17 13.40 -7.65
N LYS A 248 30.82 12.80 -8.65
CA LYS A 248 32.04 13.36 -9.27
C LYS A 248 31.77 14.54 -10.20
N THR A 249 30.53 14.69 -10.68
CA THR A 249 30.15 15.73 -11.65
C THR A 249 29.41 16.92 -11.03
N SER A 250 29.05 16.86 -9.74
CA SER A 250 28.47 17.99 -9.03
C SER A 250 29.58 18.95 -8.58
N PRO A 251 29.49 20.27 -8.85
CA PRO A 251 30.39 21.25 -8.25
C PRO A 251 30.24 21.25 -6.72
N PRO A 252 31.29 21.63 -5.96
CA PRO A 252 31.25 21.69 -4.51
C PRO A 252 30.20 22.68 -3.97
#